data_AF-A0A3C0IP59-F1
#
_entry.id   AF-A0A3C0IP59-F1
#
_cell.length_a   1.000
_cell.length_b   1.000
_cell.length_c   1.000
_cell.angle_alpha   90.00
_cell.angle_beta   90.00
_cell.angle_gamma   90.00
#
_symmetry.space_group_name_H-M   'P 1'
#
loop_
_entity.id
_entity.type
_entity.pdbx_description
1 polymer ?
#
loop_
_entity_poly.entity_id
_entity_poly.type
_entity_poly.pdbx_seq_one_letter_code
_entity_poly.pdbx_strand_id
1 'polypeptide(L)'
;QGSIQWDNTKMQLINVTQVHSTISNTLFNGAVNGTIGTLSYLWTDDNLTAQTIANNQTVFILNFRVTPASSGLTFVSFNNNPTSLVVSNASGDVVPNVVYNNGIVTFSAPMCLNGTTTITSDIQGATYQWQRDTGTGFVNITNGSAFTGVNTPTLTLLNVPSTSGGLVYRCLVNGNYSTPYEIVFTNYWIGGT
;
A
#
# COMPACT_ATOMS: atom_id res chain seq x y z
N GLN A 1 -11.27 17.59 19.39
CA GLN A 1 -12.17 16.41 19.41
C GLN A 1 -12.75 16.18 18.02
N GLY A 2 -12.99 14.93 17.66
CA GLY A 2 -13.54 14.60 16.35
C GLY A 2 -13.67 13.10 16.13
N SER A 3 -13.94 12.72 14.88
CA SER A 3 -13.97 11.33 14.47
C SER A 3 -13.34 11.14 13.11
N ILE A 4 -12.68 10.00 12.95
CA ILE A 4 -12.05 9.56 11.72
C ILE A 4 -12.76 8.28 11.30
N GLN A 5 -13.11 8.16 10.04
CA GLN A 5 -13.70 6.96 9.48
C GLN A 5 -12.80 6.37 8.41
N TRP A 6 -12.90 5.06 8.20
CA TRP A 6 -12.18 4.36 7.14
C TRP A 6 -13.02 3.24 6.55
N ASP A 7 -12.64 2.80 5.37
CA ASP A 7 -13.16 1.59 4.74
C ASP A 7 -12.62 0.34 5.46
N ASN A 8 -13.44 -0.22 6.35
CA ASN A 8 -13.06 -1.38 7.14
C ASN A 8 -13.01 -2.69 6.32
N THR A 9 -13.48 -2.68 5.07
CA THR A 9 -13.33 -3.84 4.18
C THR A 9 -11.90 -3.94 3.64
N LYS A 10 -11.17 -2.82 3.61
CA LYS A 10 -9.82 -2.74 3.02
C LYS A 10 -8.75 -2.40 4.03
N MET A 11 -9.10 -1.85 5.18
CA MET A 11 -8.12 -1.45 6.19
C MET A 11 -8.63 -1.70 7.61
N GLN A 12 -7.71 -2.03 8.50
CA GLN A 12 -7.96 -2.19 9.92
C GLN A 12 -7.03 -1.26 10.69
N LEU A 13 -7.59 -0.42 11.57
CA LEU A 13 -6.79 0.40 12.49
C LEU A 13 -6.06 -0.53 13.47
N ILE A 14 -4.74 -0.40 13.57
CA ILE A 14 -3.91 -1.16 14.50
C ILE A 14 -3.74 -0.39 15.80
N ASN A 15 -3.26 0.85 15.72
CA ASN A 15 -3.08 1.72 16.88
C ASN A 15 -2.93 3.19 16.47
N VAL A 16 -2.97 4.06 17.47
CA VAL A 16 -2.60 5.48 17.39
C VAL A 16 -1.27 5.64 18.10
N THR A 17 -0.33 6.36 17.48
CA THR A 17 1.03 6.59 18.02
C THR A 17 1.45 8.04 17.86
N GLN A 18 2.59 8.42 18.44
CA GLN A 18 3.19 9.76 18.31
C GLN A 18 2.21 10.91 18.61
N VAL A 19 1.42 10.78 19.67
CA VAL A 19 0.59 11.89 20.17
C VAL A 19 1.52 13.04 20.55
N HIS A 20 1.27 14.23 20.00
CA HIS A 20 2.09 15.42 20.24
C HIS A 20 2.16 15.75 21.73
N SER A 21 3.33 16.15 22.22
CA SER A 21 3.60 16.30 23.65
C SER A 21 2.81 17.41 24.36
N THR A 22 2.24 18.35 23.61
CA THR A 22 1.39 19.42 24.14
C THR A 22 -0.05 18.97 24.39
N ILE A 23 -0.40 17.74 23.99
CA ILE A 23 -1.75 17.19 24.11
C ILE A 23 -1.75 16.22 25.30
N SER A 24 -2.66 16.44 26.24
CA SER A 24 -2.79 15.65 27.47
C SER A 24 -4.15 14.95 27.55
N ASN A 25 -4.26 13.95 28.41
CA ASN A 25 -5.52 13.25 28.71
C ASN A 25 -6.26 12.76 27.45
N THR A 26 -5.51 12.18 26.52
CA THR A 26 -6.06 11.71 25.25
C THR A 26 -6.87 10.44 25.43
N LEU A 27 -8.07 10.42 24.85
CA LEU A 27 -8.92 9.25 24.73
C LEU A 27 -9.11 8.95 23.24
N PHE A 28 -8.75 7.73 22.85
CA PHE A 28 -8.96 7.18 21.52
C PHE A 28 -9.87 5.97 21.63
N ASN A 29 -11.01 6.00 20.95
CA ASN A 29 -11.98 4.90 20.97
C ASN A 29 -12.27 4.43 19.55
N GLY A 30 -11.79 3.23 19.23
CA GLY A 30 -12.01 2.58 17.94
C GLY A 30 -13.25 1.69 17.98
N ALA A 31 -14.10 1.79 16.97
CA ALA A 31 -15.27 0.94 16.77
C ALA A 31 -15.41 0.57 15.29
N VAL A 32 -16.06 -0.56 15.01
CA VAL A 32 -16.38 -1.01 13.66
C VAL A 32 -17.89 -1.23 13.57
N ASN A 33 -18.53 -0.67 12.56
CA ASN A 33 -19.93 -0.90 12.23
C ASN A 33 -20.06 -1.29 10.75
N GLY A 34 -20.14 -2.60 10.50
CA GLY A 34 -20.18 -3.16 9.16
C GLY A 34 -18.91 -2.83 8.36
N THR A 35 -19.08 -2.15 7.24
CA THR A 35 -17.98 -1.79 6.32
C THR A 35 -17.24 -0.52 6.73
N ILE A 36 -17.71 0.19 7.76
CA ILE A 36 -17.13 1.45 8.22
C ILE A 36 -16.47 1.25 9.57
N GLY A 37 -15.18 1.57 9.64
CA GLY A 37 -14.47 1.71 10.90
C GLY A 37 -14.49 3.17 11.33
N THR A 38 -14.53 3.41 12.63
CA THR A 38 -14.56 4.76 13.22
C THR A 38 -13.62 4.84 14.41
N LEU A 39 -12.86 5.92 14.47
CA LEU A 39 -12.04 6.31 15.61
C LEU A 39 -12.57 7.64 16.13
N SER A 40 -13.15 7.63 17.32
CA SER A 40 -13.48 8.84 18.06
C SER A 40 -12.29 9.26 18.91
N TYR A 41 -11.99 10.55 18.93
CA TYR A 41 -10.87 11.07 19.72
C TYR A 41 -11.24 12.36 20.48
N LEU A 42 -10.76 12.43 21.71
CA LEU A 42 -10.89 13.58 22.61
C LEU A 42 -9.57 13.76 23.36
N TRP A 43 -9.25 15.00 23.69
CA TRP A 43 -8.20 15.34 24.65
C TRP A 43 -8.71 16.51 25.48
N THR A 44 -8.27 16.57 26.73
CA THR A 44 -8.65 17.64 27.66
C THR A 44 -7.40 18.26 28.27
N ASP A 45 -7.44 19.57 28.47
CA ASP A 45 -6.48 20.25 29.34
C ASP A 45 -7.12 20.53 30.68
N ASP A 46 -6.59 19.91 31.73
CA ASP A 46 -7.08 20.10 33.09
C ASP A 46 -6.75 21.50 33.63
N ASN A 47 -5.83 22.22 32.97
CA ASN A 47 -5.43 23.58 33.35
C ASN A 47 -6.24 24.68 32.65
N LEU A 48 -7.22 24.33 31.80
CA LEU A 48 -8.05 25.26 31.03
C LEU A 48 -7.25 26.25 30.16
N THR A 49 -6.02 25.88 29.78
CA THR A 49 -5.16 26.68 28.91
C THR A 49 -5.35 26.26 27.45
N ALA A 50 -5.27 27.24 26.54
CA ALA A 50 -5.33 26.95 25.12
C ALA A 50 -4.08 26.20 24.68
N GLN A 51 -4.23 24.92 24.32
CA GLN A 51 -3.16 24.13 23.73
C GLN A 51 -2.96 24.58 22.27
N THR A 52 -1.82 25.21 22.00
CA THR A 52 -1.45 25.63 20.63
C THR A 52 -0.38 24.67 20.10
N ILE A 53 -0.69 24.02 18.99
CA ILE A 53 0.26 23.21 18.22
C ILE A 53 0.74 24.08 17.06
N ALA A 54 2.04 24.21 16.88
CA ALA A 54 2.59 24.98 15.76
C ALA A 54 2.21 24.33 14.41
N ASN A 55 2.11 25.14 13.36
CA ASN A 55 1.86 24.63 12.01
C ASN A 55 2.92 23.58 11.61
N ASN A 56 2.51 22.61 10.78
CA ASN A 56 3.34 21.51 10.28
C ASN A 56 3.89 20.56 11.35
N GLN A 57 3.28 20.52 12.53
CA GLN A 57 3.56 19.49 13.53
C GLN A 57 2.56 18.33 13.42
N THR A 58 3.05 17.11 13.59
CA THR A 58 2.21 15.92 13.67
C THR A 58 1.45 15.90 14.99
N VAL A 59 0.12 15.82 14.93
CA VAL A 59 -0.76 15.75 16.10
C VAL A 59 -0.79 14.32 16.67
N PHE A 60 -0.95 13.32 15.80
CA PHE A 60 -0.82 11.89 16.08
C PHE A 60 -0.70 11.12 14.76
N ILE A 61 -0.26 9.86 14.82
CA ILE A 61 -0.17 8.93 13.69
C ILE A 61 -1.21 7.82 13.86
N LEU A 62 -1.94 7.52 12.79
CA LEU A 62 -2.79 6.34 12.68
C LEU A 62 -2.05 5.24 11.91
N ASN A 63 -1.87 4.09 12.54
CA ASN A 63 -1.28 2.94 11.86
C ASN A 63 -2.39 2.01 11.39
N PHE A 64 -2.53 1.87 10.07
CA PHE A 64 -3.46 0.93 9.45
C PHE A 64 -2.72 -0.30 8.93
N ARG A 65 -3.35 -1.47 9.11
CA ARG A 65 -3.06 -2.66 8.34
C ARG A 65 -4.04 -2.71 7.18
N VAL A 66 -3.53 -2.89 5.98
CA VAL A 66 -4.39 -3.09 4.82
C VAL A 66 -4.82 -4.58 4.78
N THR A 67 -6.10 -4.83 4.56
CA THR A 67 -6.71 -6.17 4.53
C THR A 67 -6.15 -6.97 3.35
N PRO A 68 -5.65 -8.19 3.55
CA PRO A 68 -5.17 -9.04 2.46
C PRO A 68 -6.14 -9.10 1.27
N ALA A 69 -5.62 -9.03 0.05
CA ALA A 69 -6.37 -9.07 -1.22
C ALA A 69 -7.35 -7.90 -1.49
N SER A 70 -7.30 -6.80 -0.73
CA SER A 70 -8.09 -5.60 -1.04
C SER A 70 -7.61 -4.89 -2.32
N SER A 71 -8.52 -4.51 -3.21
CA SER A 71 -8.20 -3.79 -4.45
C SER A 71 -9.08 -2.54 -4.66
N GLY A 72 -8.66 -1.66 -5.56
CA GLY A 72 -9.40 -0.45 -5.92
C GLY A 72 -9.24 0.71 -4.93
N LEU A 73 -10.13 1.70 -5.04
CA LEU A 73 -10.08 2.90 -4.20
C LEU A 73 -10.49 2.60 -2.76
N THR A 74 -9.78 3.15 -1.79
CA THR A 74 -10.17 3.13 -0.38
C THR A 74 -10.14 4.54 0.19
N PHE A 75 -10.62 4.72 1.42
CA PHE A 75 -10.65 6.04 2.05
C PHE A 75 -10.30 6.06 3.54
N VAL A 76 -9.77 7.20 3.96
CA VAL A 76 -9.78 7.68 5.35
C VAL A 76 -10.42 9.06 5.34
N SER A 77 -11.47 9.28 6.14
CA SER A 77 -12.16 10.56 6.21
C SER A 77 -12.18 11.13 7.62
N PHE A 78 -12.02 12.44 7.71
CA PHE A 78 -12.05 13.22 8.94
C PHE A 78 -13.34 14.03 8.92
N ASN A 79 -14.11 14.00 10.02
CA ASN A 79 -15.36 14.76 10.10
C ASN A 79 -15.15 16.28 10.21
N ASN A 80 -13.93 16.70 10.53
CA ASN A 80 -13.47 18.06 10.63
C ASN A 80 -12.36 18.25 9.59
N ASN A 81 -12.47 19.27 8.72
CA ASN A 81 -11.50 19.58 7.65
C ASN A 81 -10.09 19.82 8.23
N PRO A 82 -9.19 18.83 8.22
CA PRO A 82 -7.82 19.06 8.65
C PRO A 82 -7.08 19.79 7.53
N THR A 83 -6.14 20.66 7.90
CA THR A 83 -5.42 21.53 6.96
C THR A 83 -4.40 20.80 6.10
N SER A 84 -3.92 19.61 6.51
CA SER A 84 -3.00 18.77 5.74
C SER A 84 -3.07 17.31 6.21
N LEU A 85 -3.01 16.38 5.27
CA LEU A 85 -2.96 14.94 5.52
C LEU A 85 -1.81 14.35 4.71
N VAL A 86 -1.04 13.46 5.33
CA VAL A 86 0.08 12.76 4.68
C VAL A 86 -0.16 11.27 4.82
N VAL A 87 -0.10 10.55 3.69
CA VAL A 87 -0.19 9.10 3.66
C VAL A 87 1.14 8.53 3.23
N SER A 88 1.67 7.67 4.09
CA SER A 88 2.93 6.96 3.88
C SER A 88 2.76 5.47 4.15
N ASN A 89 3.60 4.63 3.55
CA ASN A 89 3.61 3.19 3.87
C ASN A 89 4.33 2.91 5.21
N ALA A 90 4.54 1.63 5.56
CA ALA A 90 5.18 1.25 6.83
C ALA A 90 6.70 1.54 6.88
N SER A 91 7.38 1.53 5.73
CA SER A 91 8.74 2.07 5.65
C SER A 91 8.72 3.58 5.66
N GLY A 92 7.59 4.13 5.21
CA GLY A 92 7.15 5.51 5.18
C GLY A 92 7.19 6.18 3.76
N ASP A 93 7.42 5.47 2.66
CA ASP A 93 7.37 6.12 1.33
C ASP A 93 6.05 6.84 1.08
N VAL A 94 6.11 7.88 0.24
CA VAL A 94 4.90 8.49 -0.34
C VAL A 94 4.11 7.41 -1.06
N VAL A 95 2.84 7.27 -0.71
CA VAL A 95 1.92 6.38 -1.42
C VAL A 95 1.48 7.06 -2.73
N PRO A 96 1.62 6.42 -3.91
CA PRO A 96 1.22 7.01 -5.18
C PRO A 96 -0.30 7.07 -5.32
N ASN A 97 -0.81 7.94 -6.19
CA ASN A 97 -2.23 8.09 -6.51
C ASN A 97 -3.12 8.39 -5.29
N VAL A 98 -2.58 9.12 -4.30
CA VAL A 98 -3.36 9.66 -3.19
C VAL A 98 -4.04 10.94 -3.64
N VAL A 99 -5.36 11.02 -3.45
CA VAL A 99 -6.18 12.20 -3.71
C VAL A 99 -6.69 12.72 -2.38
N TYR A 100 -6.44 14.01 -2.13
CA TYR A 100 -6.92 14.72 -0.96
C TYR A 100 -8.09 15.61 -1.36
N ASN A 101 -9.25 15.39 -0.74
CA ASN A 101 -10.44 16.21 -0.98
C ASN A 101 -11.19 16.44 0.33
N ASN A 102 -11.09 17.67 0.85
CA ASN A 102 -11.93 18.19 1.93
C ASN A 102 -12.13 17.23 3.11
N GLY A 103 -11.02 16.82 3.75
CA GLY A 103 -11.03 15.89 4.88
C GLY A 103 -11.15 14.42 4.49
N ILE A 104 -11.28 14.07 3.21
CA ILE A 104 -11.23 12.71 2.70
C ILE A 104 -9.88 12.49 2.00
N VAL A 105 -9.22 11.42 2.36
CA VAL A 105 -8.10 10.87 1.59
C VAL A 105 -8.59 9.65 0.87
N THR A 106 -8.45 9.62 -0.44
CA THR A 106 -8.62 8.40 -1.22
C THR A 106 -7.31 8.00 -1.85
N PHE A 107 -7.07 6.70 -1.95
CA PHE A 107 -5.90 6.18 -2.63
C PHE A 107 -6.23 4.86 -3.27
N SER A 108 -5.58 4.58 -4.40
CA SER A 108 -5.62 3.27 -5.01
C SER A 108 -4.72 2.35 -4.19
N ALA A 109 -5.25 1.25 -3.69
CA ALA A 109 -4.43 0.19 -3.13
C ALA A 109 -4.00 -0.77 -4.26
N PRO A 110 -2.74 -0.78 -4.70
CA PRO A 110 -2.19 -1.95 -5.34
C PRO A 110 -1.68 -2.88 -4.24
N MET A 111 -2.57 -3.63 -3.59
CA MET A 111 -2.15 -4.72 -2.72
C MET A 111 -2.11 -6.01 -3.52
N CYS A 112 -1.04 -6.25 -4.27
CA CYS A 112 -0.81 -7.60 -4.80
C CYS A 112 -0.30 -8.50 -3.68
N LEU A 113 -1.23 -8.97 -2.84
CA LEU A 113 -1.10 -10.19 -2.06
C LEU A 113 -2.16 -11.14 -2.61
N ASN A 114 -1.74 -12.20 -3.32
CA ASN A 114 -2.57 -13.06 -4.19
C ASN A 114 -3.18 -12.35 -5.42
N GLY A 115 -2.59 -11.22 -5.84
CA GLY A 115 -3.03 -10.48 -7.02
C GLY A 115 -2.53 -11.08 -8.34
N THR A 116 -3.21 -10.72 -9.43
CA THR A 116 -2.75 -10.97 -10.80
C THR A 116 -1.91 -9.79 -11.26
N THR A 117 -0.70 -10.04 -11.74
CA THR A 117 0.16 -9.03 -12.38
C THR A 117 0.64 -9.50 -13.73
N THR A 118 1.04 -8.60 -14.62
CA THR A 118 1.54 -8.93 -15.96
C THR A 118 2.94 -8.36 -16.20
N ILE A 119 3.76 -9.11 -16.93
CA ILE A 119 5.08 -8.71 -17.40
C ILE A 119 5.06 -8.82 -18.93
N THR A 120 5.48 -7.77 -19.63
CA THR A 120 5.55 -7.75 -21.09
C THR A 120 7.00 -7.76 -21.55
N SER A 121 7.30 -8.58 -22.55
CA SER A 121 8.61 -8.63 -23.19
C SER A 121 8.92 -7.28 -23.86
N ASP A 122 10.13 -6.77 -23.67
CA ASP A 122 10.65 -5.56 -24.31
C ASP A 122 11.13 -5.81 -25.75
N ILE A 123 11.35 -7.08 -26.10
CA ILE A 123 11.69 -7.53 -27.45
C ILE A 123 10.51 -8.28 -28.09
N GLN A 124 10.34 -8.09 -29.39
CA GLN A 124 9.27 -8.70 -30.19
C GLN A 124 9.81 -9.85 -31.05
N GLY A 125 8.96 -10.83 -31.30
CA GLY A 125 9.26 -11.96 -32.17
C GLY A 125 8.05 -12.85 -32.43
N ALA A 126 8.30 -13.98 -33.08
CA ALA A 126 7.29 -14.98 -33.43
C ALA A 126 7.17 -16.09 -32.38
N THR A 127 8.21 -16.29 -31.57
CA THR A 127 8.28 -17.35 -30.56
C THR A 127 8.67 -16.75 -29.22
N TYR A 128 7.93 -17.09 -28.17
CA TYR A 128 8.17 -16.61 -26.80
C TYR A 128 8.26 -17.82 -25.86
N GLN A 129 9.17 -17.74 -24.89
CA GLN A 129 9.25 -18.68 -23.78
C GLN A 129 9.67 -17.92 -22.52
N TRP A 130 8.74 -17.70 -21.61
CA TRP A 130 9.06 -17.10 -20.32
C TRP A 130 9.84 -18.07 -19.44
N GLN A 131 10.81 -17.52 -18.71
CA GLN A 131 11.69 -18.21 -17.77
C GLN A 131 11.68 -17.49 -16.42
N ARG A 132 11.83 -18.23 -15.32
CA ARG A 132 12.06 -17.68 -13.98
C ARG A 132 13.40 -18.17 -13.44
N ASP A 133 14.05 -17.32 -12.66
CA ASP A 133 15.19 -17.67 -11.82
C ASP A 133 14.79 -17.51 -10.35
N THR A 134 15.16 -18.50 -9.53
CA THR A 134 14.98 -18.50 -8.07
C THR A 134 16.32 -18.42 -7.32
N GLY A 135 17.38 -17.93 -7.97
CA GLY A 135 18.75 -17.87 -7.47
C GLY A 135 19.65 -19.03 -7.91
N THR A 136 19.20 -19.86 -8.86
CA THR A 136 19.97 -21.04 -9.35
C THR A 136 20.08 -21.09 -10.87
N GLY A 137 19.57 -20.08 -11.57
CA GLY A 137 19.52 -19.99 -13.03
C GLY A 137 18.09 -19.99 -13.56
N PHE A 138 17.95 -19.50 -14.79
CA PHE A 138 16.65 -19.41 -15.47
C PHE A 138 16.14 -20.77 -15.94
N VAL A 139 14.91 -21.09 -15.55
CA VAL A 139 14.18 -22.30 -15.97
C VAL A 139 12.89 -21.90 -16.68
N ASN A 140 12.51 -22.64 -17.73
CA ASN A 140 11.29 -22.41 -18.48
C ASN A 140 10.04 -22.51 -17.57
N ILE A 141 9.15 -21.53 -17.70
CA ILE A 141 7.86 -21.50 -17.02
C ILE A 141 6.81 -22.18 -17.91
N THR A 142 5.93 -22.95 -17.29
CA THR A 142 4.77 -23.57 -17.94
C THR A 142 3.48 -22.92 -17.46
N ASN A 143 2.47 -22.84 -18.35
CA ASN A 143 1.13 -22.39 -17.93
C ASN A 143 0.57 -23.31 -16.83
N GLY A 144 -0.18 -22.74 -15.89
CA GLY A 144 -0.77 -23.46 -14.78
C GLY A 144 -1.52 -22.52 -13.82
N SER A 145 -1.67 -22.94 -12.57
CA SER A 145 -2.38 -22.15 -11.54
C SER A 145 -1.68 -20.85 -11.15
N ALA A 146 -0.38 -20.73 -11.43
CA ALA A 146 0.45 -19.58 -11.08
C ALA A 146 0.83 -18.70 -12.28
N PHE A 147 0.71 -19.21 -13.51
CA PHE A 147 1.19 -18.52 -14.72
C PHE A 147 0.28 -18.77 -15.92
N THR A 148 0.00 -17.73 -16.69
CA THR A 148 -0.62 -17.85 -18.02
C THR A 148 0.11 -16.95 -19.03
N GLY A 149 0.00 -17.25 -20.33
CA GLY A 149 0.69 -16.48 -21.37
C GLY A 149 2.19 -16.75 -21.50
N VAL A 150 2.69 -17.91 -21.04
CA VAL A 150 4.14 -18.22 -21.07
C VAL A 150 4.76 -18.27 -22.48
N ASN A 151 3.94 -18.34 -23.53
CA ASN A 151 4.36 -18.31 -24.94
C ASN A 151 3.80 -17.10 -25.71
N THR A 152 3.43 -16.03 -25.00
CA THR A 152 2.96 -14.78 -25.61
C THR A 152 3.88 -13.62 -25.24
N PRO A 153 3.72 -12.44 -25.85
CA PRO A 153 4.46 -11.24 -25.45
C PRO A 153 4.25 -10.84 -23.98
N THR A 154 3.18 -11.32 -23.33
CA THR A 154 2.81 -10.92 -21.97
C THR A 154 2.60 -12.15 -21.07
N LEU A 155 3.46 -12.31 -20.07
CA LEU A 155 3.30 -13.26 -18.98
C LEU A 155 2.33 -12.69 -17.95
N THR A 156 1.34 -13.47 -17.55
CA THR A 156 0.47 -13.16 -16.42
C THR A 156 0.85 -14.05 -15.25
N LEU A 157 1.14 -13.44 -14.10
CA LEU A 157 1.42 -14.12 -12.84
C LEU A 157 0.16 -14.09 -12.00
N LEU A 158 -0.30 -15.27 -11.61
CA LEU A 158 -1.49 -15.48 -10.80
C LEU A 158 -1.05 -15.82 -9.37
N ASN A 159 -1.72 -15.26 -8.37
CA ASN A 159 -1.51 -15.61 -6.96
C ASN A 159 -0.04 -15.50 -6.49
N VAL A 160 0.66 -14.41 -6.85
CA VAL A 160 2.09 -14.24 -6.50
C VAL A 160 2.29 -14.32 -4.98
N PRO A 161 3.03 -15.31 -4.44
CA PRO A 161 3.23 -15.47 -2.99
C PRO A 161 4.11 -14.37 -2.39
N SER A 162 3.89 -14.07 -1.11
CA SER A 162 4.58 -13.01 -0.34
C SER A 162 6.08 -13.22 -0.11
N THR A 163 6.61 -14.40 -0.43
CA THR A 163 8.03 -14.76 -0.25
C THR A 163 8.84 -14.69 -1.54
N SER A 164 8.31 -14.04 -2.57
CA SER A 164 8.89 -13.99 -3.92
C SER A 164 10.02 -12.95 -4.09
N GLY A 165 10.68 -12.53 -3.00
CA GLY A 165 11.85 -11.64 -3.11
C GLY A 165 12.99 -12.34 -3.84
N GLY A 166 13.58 -11.69 -4.85
CA GLY A 166 14.69 -12.24 -5.64
C GLY A 166 14.26 -13.19 -6.77
N LEU A 167 12.98 -13.19 -7.15
CA LEU A 167 12.54 -13.87 -8.38
C LEU A 167 12.80 -12.98 -9.59
N VAL A 168 13.55 -13.51 -10.56
CA VAL A 168 13.84 -12.81 -11.82
C VAL A 168 13.13 -13.51 -12.96
N TYR A 169 12.43 -12.77 -13.80
CA TYR A 169 11.72 -13.26 -14.97
C TYR A 169 12.38 -12.74 -16.23
N ARG A 170 12.44 -13.54 -17.28
CA ARG A 170 12.82 -13.07 -18.62
C ARG A 170 12.07 -13.84 -19.69
N CYS A 171 11.92 -13.25 -20.86
CA CYS A 171 11.39 -13.92 -22.03
C CYS A 171 12.52 -14.30 -22.97
N LEU A 172 12.52 -15.54 -23.44
CA LEU A 172 13.33 -15.98 -24.57
C LEU A 172 12.50 -15.79 -25.84
N VAL A 173 12.89 -14.81 -26.67
CA VAL A 173 12.20 -14.44 -27.89
C VAL A 173 13.09 -14.73 -29.10
N ASN A 174 12.71 -15.72 -29.90
CA ASN A 174 13.46 -16.14 -31.10
C ASN A 174 14.96 -16.40 -30.82
N GLY A 175 15.29 -16.94 -29.64
CA GLY A 175 16.68 -17.19 -29.25
C GLY A 175 17.39 -16.04 -28.52
N ASN A 176 16.76 -14.87 -28.40
CA ASN A 176 17.30 -13.71 -27.69
C ASN A 176 16.59 -13.51 -26.35
N TYR A 177 17.32 -13.06 -25.33
CA TYR A 177 16.74 -12.80 -24.01
C TYR A 177 16.25 -11.35 -23.90
N SER A 178 15.02 -11.19 -23.41
CA SER A 178 14.51 -9.91 -22.94
C SER A 178 15.36 -9.40 -21.78
N THR A 179 15.23 -8.11 -21.46
CA THR A 179 15.78 -7.62 -20.19
C THR A 179 15.17 -8.42 -19.01
N PRO A 180 15.99 -8.88 -18.05
CA PRO A 180 15.47 -9.55 -16.86
C PRO A 180 14.64 -8.59 -16.01
N TYR A 181 13.43 -9.01 -15.68
CA TYR A 181 12.51 -8.32 -14.80
C TYR A 181 12.58 -8.94 -13.40
N GLU A 182 13.18 -8.23 -12.45
CA GLU A 182 13.24 -8.66 -11.06
C GLU A 182 12.01 -8.19 -10.29
N ILE A 183 11.33 -9.11 -9.62
CA ILE A 183 10.31 -8.76 -8.64
C ILE A 183 11.03 -8.40 -7.34
N VAL A 184 11.27 -7.11 -7.15
CA VAL A 184 11.77 -6.56 -5.89
C VAL A 184 10.59 -6.01 -5.10
N PHE A 185 10.30 -6.63 -3.95
CA PHE A 185 9.46 -6.01 -2.95
C PHE A 185 10.34 -5.10 -2.10
N THR A 186 10.29 -3.79 -2.34
CA THR A 186 11.02 -2.81 -1.54
C THR A 186 10.09 -1.69 -1.08
N ASN A 187 10.16 -1.39 0.22
CA ASN A 187 9.51 -0.26 0.87
C ASN A 187 10.63 0.65 1.42
N TYR A 188 10.70 1.94 1.06
CA TYR A 188 11.65 2.97 1.52
C TYR A 188 11.10 4.43 1.73
N TRP A 189 10.81 4.89 2.96
CA TRP A 189 10.54 6.35 3.17
C TRP A 189 11.73 7.21 2.75
N ILE A 190 11.46 8.24 1.96
CA ILE A 190 12.38 9.35 1.73
C ILE A 190 11.58 10.64 1.75
N GLY A 191 11.68 11.38 2.86
CA GLY A 191 10.90 12.57 3.12
C GLY A 191 11.46 13.87 2.52
N GLY A 192 10.59 14.90 2.53
CA GLY A 192 10.90 16.32 2.37
C GLY A 192 10.56 16.89 0.99
N THR A 193 10.03 18.11 0.84
CA THR A 193 9.92 19.28 1.75
C THR A 193 8.52 19.85 1.82
#